data_AF-A0A4Y9S836-F1
#
_entry.id   AF-A0A4Y9S836-F1
#
_cell.length_a   1.000
_cell.length_b   1.000
_cell.length_c   1.000
_cell.angle_alpha   90.00
_cell.angle_beta   90.00
_cell.angle_gamma   90.00
#
_symmetry.space_group_name_H-M   'P 1'
#
loop_
_entity.id
_entity.type
_entity.pdbx_description
1 polymer ?
#
loop_
_entity_poly.entity_id
_entity_poly.type
_entity_poly.pdbx_seq_one_letter_code
_entity_poly.pdbx_strand_id
1 'polypeptide(L)'
;MFGFDFAADGRLTIYNNSSIPAGAYKVSFDFGGTLNADIKSFTVSDAGVTGGAPVLSIVNPHTITLDLSAVEWNGDFNPLQTSITLAAAVPEPASVTMLMAGLLGLGLRARRRG
;
A
#
# COMPACT_ATOMS: atom_id res chain seq x y z
N MET A 1 -7.01 -22.86 8.55
CA MET A 1 -5.79 -22.26 7.94
C MET A 1 -6.19 -20.98 7.23
N PHE A 2 -5.33 -19.96 7.24
CA PHE A 2 -5.58 -18.70 6.53
C PHE A 2 -5.17 -18.79 5.07
N GLY A 3 -5.98 -18.23 4.18
CA GLY A 3 -5.63 -17.87 2.82
C GLY A 3 -5.48 -16.36 2.72
N PHE A 4 -4.50 -15.91 1.93
CA PHE A 4 -4.24 -14.50 1.66
C PHE A 4 -4.22 -14.30 0.16
N ASP A 5 -5.07 -13.42 -0.35
CA ASP A 5 -5.18 -13.11 -1.77
C ASP A 5 -4.99 -11.61 -2.02
N PHE A 6 -4.03 -11.27 -2.87
CA PHE A 6 -3.72 -9.89 -3.24
C PHE A 6 -4.28 -9.61 -4.64
N ALA A 7 -5.28 -8.75 -4.70
CA ALA A 7 -5.81 -8.26 -5.97
C ALA A 7 -4.90 -7.17 -6.56
N ALA A 8 -4.97 -7.01 -7.88
CA ALA A 8 -4.18 -6.02 -8.62
C ALA A 8 -4.49 -4.56 -8.25
N ASP A 9 -5.62 -4.31 -7.59
CA ASP A 9 -6.03 -2.99 -7.10
C ASP A 9 -5.54 -2.68 -5.68
N GLY A 10 -4.69 -3.55 -5.10
CA GLY A 10 -4.13 -3.36 -3.75
C GLY A 10 -5.05 -3.85 -2.63
N ARG A 11 -6.16 -4.52 -2.93
CA ARG A 11 -6.98 -5.18 -1.92
C ARG A 11 -6.33 -6.50 -1.52
N LEU A 12 -6.16 -6.69 -0.21
CA LEU A 12 -5.80 -7.97 0.40
C LEU A 12 -7.06 -8.57 1.03
N THR A 13 -7.47 -9.74 0.52
CA THR A 13 -8.54 -10.54 1.11
C THR A 13 -7.95 -11.68 1.92
N ILE A 14 -8.41 -11.81 3.15
CA ILE A 14 -8.00 -12.85 4.09
C ILE A 14 -9.20 -13.79 4.26
N TYR A 15 -8.97 -15.07 4.01
CA TYR A 15 -9.99 -16.11 4.13
C TYR A 15 -9.60 -17.08 5.24
N ASN A 16 -10.57 -17.48 6.06
CA ASN A 16 -10.43 -18.66 6.88
C ASN A 16 -11.02 -19.88 6.16
N ASN A 17 -10.14 -20.77 5.65
CA ASN A 17 -10.56 -21.97 4.93
C ASN A 17 -11.04 -23.11 5.86
N SER A 18 -11.07 -22.86 7.16
CA SER A 18 -11.54 -23.79 8.19
C SER A 18 -11.81 -23.02 9.48
N SER A 19 -12.38 -23.70 10.47
CA SER A 19 -12.42 -23.17 11.83
C SER A 19 -11.00 -22.81 12.27
N ILE A 20 -10.84 -21.56 12.70
CA ILE A 20 -9.58 -21.02 13.20
C ILE A 20 -9.68 -21.02 14.72
N PRO A 21 -8.82 -21.76 15.43
CA PRO A 21 -8.75 -21.67 16.88
C PRO A 21 -8.45 -20.24 17.33
N ALA A 22 -8.91 -19.86 18.51
CA ALA A 22 -8.47 -18.59 19.10
C ALA A 22 -6.94 -18.61 19.28
N GLY A 23 -6.27 -17.52 18.90
CA GLY A 23 -4.81 -17.46 18.95
C GLY A 23 -4.25 -16.12 18.52
N ALA A 24 -2.98 -15.87 18.88
CA ALA A 24 -2.28 -14.66 18.50
C ALA A 24 -1.62 -14.85 17.12
N TYR A 25 -2.35 -14.51 16.06
CA TYR A 25 -1.86 -14.63 14.70
C TYR A 25 -1.28 -13.30 14.21
N LYS A 26 -0.03 -13.32 13.76
CA LYS A 26 0.65 -12.19 13.15
C LYS A 26 1.24 -12.61 11.82
N VAL A 27 1.07 -11.77 10.81
CA VAL A 27 1.67 -11.98 9.49
C VAL A 27 2.35 -10.70 9.03
N SER A 28 3.47 -10.86 8.32
CA SER A 28 4.21 -9.78 7.71
C SER A 28 4.34 -10.07 6.22
N PHE A 29 4.08 -9.06 5.39
CA PHE A 29 4.29 -9.12 3.95
C PHE A 29 5.34 -8.09 3.57
N ASP A 30 6.43 -8.57 2.99
CA ASP A 30 7.48 -7.75 2.41
C ASP A 30 7.38 -7.85 0.89
N PHE A 31 7.12 -6.72 0.25
CA PHE A 31 7.00 -6.62 -1.20
C PHE A 31 8.36 -6.34 -1.87
N GLY A 32 9.43 -6.09 -1.11
CA GLY A 32 10.75 -5.77 -1.65
C GLY A 32 10.68 -4.64 -2.68
N GLY A 33 11.40 -4.78 -3.79
CA GLY A 33 11.37 -3.81 -4.90
C GLY A 33 10.27 -4.01 -5.94
N THR A 34 9.22 -4.80 -5.62
CA THR A 34 8.15 -5.10 -6.60
C THR A 34 7.06 -4.04 -6.68
N LEU A 35 6.95 -3.18 -5.65
CA LEU A 35 6.05 -2.04 -5.69
C LEU A 35 6.70 -0.90 -6.47
N ASN A 36 5.92 -0.27 -7.34
CA ASN A 36 6.37 0.89 -8.13
C ASN A 36 6.33 2.21 -7.32
N ALA A 37 5.88 2.16 -6.06
CA ALA A 37 5.77 3.29 -5.15
C ALA A 37 5.64 2.82 -3.70
N ASP A 38 5.99 3.71 -2.77
CA ASP A 38 5.90 3.47 -1.33
C ASP A 38 4.47 3.23 -0.85
N ILE A 39 4.29 2.39 0.16
CA ILE A 39 3.00 2.17 0.84
C ILE A 39 2.63 3.41 1.65
N LYS A 40 1.49 4.01 1.33
CA LYS A 40 0.97 5.23 1.98
C LYS A 40 -0.02 4.92 3.09
N SER A 41 -0.92 3.97 2.87
CA SER A 41 -1.92 3.58 3.86
C SER A 41 -2.26 2.10 3.75
N PHE A 42 -2.62 1.52 4.89
CA PHE A 42 -3.12 0.15 4.99
C PHE A 42 -4.31 0.16 5.95
N THR A 43 -5.51 -0.14 5.44
CA THR A 43 -6.77 0.04 6.17
C THR A 43 -7.69 -1.16 6.00
N VAL A 44 -8.57 -1.41 6.98
CA VAL A 44 -9.66 -2.38 6.81
C VAL A 44 -10.70 -1.76 5.88
N SER A 45 -11.05 -2.47 4.82
CA SER A 45 -12.08 -2.04 3.86
C SER A 45 -13.41 -2.75 4.08
N ASP A 46 -13.38 -4.00 4.54
CA ASP A 46 -14.56 -4.75 4.97
C ASP A 46 -14.17 -5.79 6.03
N ALA A 47 -14.83 -5.75 7.19
CA ALA A 47 -14.61 -6.74 8.25
C ALA A 47 -15.50 -7.99 8.09
N GLY A 48 -16.45 -7.99 7.15
CA GLY A 48 -17.40 -9.07 6.97
C GLY A 48 -18.21 -9.33 8.24
N VAL A 49 -18.37 -10.62 8.58
CA VAL A 49 -19.01 -11.07 9.83
C VAL A 49 -18.00 -11.33 10.95
N THR A 50 -16.74 -10.94 10.80
CA THR A 50 -15.74 -11.11 11.87
C THR A 50 -16.01 -10.14 13.02
N GLY A 51 -15.75 -10.61 14.24
CA GLY A 51 -15.76 -9.77 15.44
C GLY A 51 -14.37 -9.19 15.72
N GLY A 52 -14.33 -8.14 16.54
CA GLY A 52 -13.08 -7.44 16.85
C GLY A 52 -12.48 -6.70 15.64
N ALA A 53 -11.26 -6.20 15.80
CA ALA A 53 -10.58 -5.43 14.76
C ALA A 53 -9.13 -5.88 14.61
N PRO A 54 -8.66 -6.14 13.37
CA PRO A 54 -7.25 -6.40 13.14
C PRO A 54 -6.44 -5.13 13.37
N VAL A 55 -5.18 -5.29 13.79
CA VAL A 55 -4.23 -4.17 13.82
C VAL A 55 -3.39 -4.19 12.56
N LEU A 56 -3.47 -3.11 11.80
CA LEU A 56 -2.74 -2.90 10.55
C LEU A 56 -1.58 -1.95 10.80
N SER A 57 -0.39 -2.26 10.32
CA SER A 57 0.77 -1.38 10.48
C SER A 57 1.67 -1.43 9.25
N ILE A 58 2.19 -0.27 8.87
CA ILE A 58 3.23 -0.13 7.85
C ILE A 58 4.55 -0.08 8.60
N VAL A 59 5.42 -1.06 8.38
CA VAL A 59 6.71 -1.16 9.05
C VAL A 59 7.76 -0.31 8.35
N ASN A 60 7.72 -0.32 7.02
CA ASN A 60 8.58 0.46 6.14
C ASN A 60 7.85 0.66 4.79
N PRO A 61 8.42 1.41 3.84
CA PRO A 61 7.73 1.73 2.58
C PRO A 61 7.29 0.52 1.73
N HIS A 62 7.81 -0.67 1.99
CA HIS A 62 7.53 -1.90 1.22
C HIS A 62 7.12 -3.09 2.11
N THR A 63 6.86 -2.86 3.40
CA THR A 63 6.51 -3.93 4.34
C THR A 63 5.33 -3.53 5.20
N ILE A 64 4.35 -4.42 5.28
CA ILE A 64 3.19 -4.31 6.18
C ILE A 64 3.16 -5.47 7.15
N THR A 65 2.55 -5.23 8.31
CA THR A 65 2.23 -6.24 9.30
C THR A 65 0.75 -6.18 9.64
N LEU A 66 0.18 -7.35 9.87
CA LEU A 66 -1.20 -7.57 10.22
C LEU A 66 -1.25 -8.44 11.47
N ASP A 67 -1.86 -7.90 12.53
CA ASP A 67 -2.17 -8.61 13.76
C ASP A 67 -3.65 -9.00 13.77
N LEU A 68 -3.91 -10.29 13.76
CA LEU A 68 -5.24 -10.89 13.75
C LEU A 68 -5.61 -11.46 15.14
N SER A 69 -4.81 -11.21 16.17
CA SER A 69 -5.03 -11.76 17.52
C SER A 69 -6.35 -11.32 18.15
N ALA A 70 -6.82 -10.13 17.80
CA ALA A 70 -8.09 -9.57 18.27
C ALA A 70 -9.27 -9.85 17.31
N VAL A 71 -9.05 -10.61 16.24
CA VAL A 71 -10.11 -10.94 15.26
C VAL A 71 -10.80 -12.24 15.66
N GLU A 72 -12.12 -12.16 15.80
CA GLU A 72 -13.00 -13.29 16.07
C GLU A 72 -13.59 -13.81 14.76
N TRP A 73 -13.19 -15.03 14.39
CA TRP A 73 -13.63 -15.68 13.15
C TRP A 73 -14.96 -16.41 13.41
N ASN A 74 -16.08 -15.73 13.12
CA ASN A 74 -17.44 -16.20 13.42
C ASN A 74 -17.96 -17.29 12.46
N GLY A 75 -17.26 -18.43 12.39
CA GLY A 75 -17.56 -19.54 11.49
C GLY A 75 -16.60 -19.62 10.29
N ASP A 76 -16.81 -20.60 9.43
CA ASP A 76 -15.92 -20.91 8.30
C ASP A 76 -16.20 -20.01 7.09
N PHE A 77 -15.16 -19.70 6.30
CA PHE A 77 -15.25 -18.96 5.02
C PHE A 77 -15.72 -17.50 5.12
N ASN A 78 -15.38 -16.82 6.21
CA ASN A 78 -15.64 -15.41 6.42
C ASN A 78 -14.46 -14.56 5.93
N PRO A 79 -14.64 -13.76 4.86
CA PRO A 79 -13.58 -12.91 4.36
C PRO A 79 -13.41 -11.66 5.21
N LEU A 80 -12.16 -11.29 5.48
CA LEU A 80 -11.75 -9.98 5.98
C LEU A 80 -10.97 -9.28 4.86
N GLN A 81 -11.41 -8.10 4.44
CA GLN A 81 -10.77 -7.32 3.40
C GLN A 81 -10.05 -6.12 3.98
N THR A 82 -8.84 -5.93 3.49
CA THR A 82 -8.00 -4.79 3.76
C THR A 82 -7.54 -4.18 2.44
N SER A 83 -7.22 -2.90 2.44
CA SER A 83 -6.79 -2.17 1.27
C SER A 83 -5.47 -1.48 1.52
N ILE A 84 -4.54 -1.68 0.59
CA ILE A 84 -3.26 -1.01 0.55
C ILE A 84 -3.36 0.11 -0.49
N THR A 85 -2.96 1.30 -0.12
CA THR A 85 -2.83 2.42 -1.07
C THR A 85 -1.37 2.80 -1.17
N LEU A 86 -0.87 2.84 -2.41
CA LEU A 86 0.47 3.31 -2.70
C LEU A 86 0.49 4.84 -2.84
N ALA A 87 1.64 5.44 -2.57
CA ALA A 87 1.86 6.85 -2.86
C ALA A 87 1.71 7.09 -4.37
N ALA A 88 1.05 8.19 -4.73
CA ALA A 88 1.00 8.60 -6.12
C ALA A 88 2.42 8.92 -6.59
N ALA A 89 2.80 8.44 -7.78
CA ALA A 89 4.04 8.83 -8.42
C ALA A 89 4.04 10.36 -8.58
N VAL A 90 4.98 11.04 -7.93
CA VAL A 90 5.15 12.49 -8.07
C VAL A 90 5.70 12.75 -9.47
N PRO A 91 4.97 13.43 -10.37
CA PRO A 91 5.53 13.82 -11.65
C PRO A 91 6.74 14.71 -11.40
N GLU A 92 7.88 14.39 -12.04
CA GLU A 92 9.10 15.17 -11.85
C GLU A 92 8.81 16.67 -12.07
N PRO A 93 9.29 17.55 -11.18
CA PRO A 93 8.92 18.94 -11.24
C PRO A 93 9.42 19.55 -12.55
N ALA A 94 8.59 20.38 -13.18
CA ALA A 94 8.89 21.13 -14.40
C ALA A 94 10.15 22.04 -14.30
N SER A 95 10.88 21.98 -13.20
CA SER A 95 12.20 22.57 -12.95
C SER A 95 13.18 22.32 -14.07
N VAL A 96 13.24 21.11 -14.65
CA VAL A 96 14.15 20.82 -15.76
C VAL A 96 13.73 21.60 -17.01
N THR A 97 12.43 21.62 -17.30
CA THR A 97 11.86 22.38 -18.42
C THR A 97 12.03 23.89 -18.22
N MET A 98 11.85 24.39 -17.00
CA MET A 98 12.02 25.80 -16.64
C MET A 98 13.50 26.21 -16.65
N LEU A 99 14.41 25.35 -16.21
CA LEU A 99 15.85 25.56 -16.30
C LEU A 99 16.30 25.66 -17.75
N MET A 100 15.85 24.74 -18.60
CA MET A 100 16.16 24.74 -20.03
C MET A 100 15.55 25.94 -20.76
N ALA A 101 14.30 26.31 -20.44
CA ALA A 101 13.66 27.51 -20.97
C ALA A 101 14.40 28.79 -20.53
N GLY A 102 14.85 28.86 -19.28
CA GLY A 102 15.67 29.95 -18.77
C GLY A 102 17.02 30.07 -19.47
N LEU A 103 17.71 28.95 -19.72
CA LEU A 103 18.99 28.93 -20.42
C LEU A 103 18.85 29.38 -21.88
N LEU A 104 17.80 28.91 -22.56
CA LEU A 104 17.49 29.33 -23.94
C LEU A 104 17.14 30.82 -24.00
N GLY A 105 16.36 31.32 -23.04
CA GLY A 105 16.04 32.74 -22.93
C GLY A 105 17.28 33.62 -22.75
N LEU A 106 18.24 33.19 -21.91
CA LEU A 106 19.52 33.88 -21.71
C LEU A 106 20.42 33.83 -22.95
N GLY A 107 20.52 32.67 -23.61
CA GLY A 107 21.31 32.50 -24.83
C GLY A 107 20.81 33.37 -25.99
N LEU A 108 19.49 33.44 -26.19
CA LEU A 108 18.88 34.31 -27.21
C LEU A 108 19.07 35.80 -26.90
N ARG A 109 19.09 36.19 -25.62
CA ARG A 109 19.30 37.58 -25.20
C ARG A 109 20.76 38.03 -25.32
N ALA A 110 21.72 37.14 -25.05
CA ALA A 110 23.14 37.41 -25.24
C ALA A 110 23.49 37.63 -26.73
N ARG A 111 22.89 36.84 -27.63
CA ARG A 111 23.14 36.93 -29.08
C ARG A 111 22.60 38.21 -29.75
N ARG A 112 21.62 38.89 -29.13
CA ARG A 112 21.08 40.16 -29.64
C ARG A 112 21.86 41.40 -29.20
N ARG A 113 22.84 41.24 -28.30
CA ARG A 113 23.64 42.34 -27.74
C ARG A 113 25.11 42.31 -28.15
N GLY A 114 25.54 41.30 -28.89
CA GLY A 114 26.89 41.19 -29.47
C GLY A 114 26.90 41.53 -30.95
#